data_AF-A0A257NXV1-F1
#
_entry.id   AF-A0A257NXV1-F1
#
_cell.length_a   1.000
_cell.length_b   1.000
_cell.length_c   1.000
_cell.angle_alpha   90.00
_cell.angle_beta   90.00
_cell.angle_gamma   90.00
#
_symmetry.space_group_name_H-M   'P 1'
#
loop_
_entity.id
_entity.type
_entity.pdbx_description
1 polymer ?
#
loop_
_entity_poly.entity_id
_entity_poly.type
_entity_poly.pdbx_seq_one_letter_code
_entity_poly.pdbx_strand_id
1 'polypeptide(L)'
;MTRRSIRAGFLRFAVAARLLSLVVLLALLLSGCGGGREPGLRTQAASSPSRFLRDYWARPLAAQGSPPSAYSPLEASLDPRSCGACHVAQYRDWATSRHAHAFGPGLLGQMQALAPTDHAGHQDCLRCHAPLAEQERSLSGALQWWRALPGSNRVRGVSWRDGLSCAACHVRGNRHFGPPARPGTGGWRADPQPHGGWTASPAFESSRFCAACHQFPSSIPALNGKELENTYVEWRSSRYATEGITCQTCHMPQRRHLWRGIHDPAMVRSGIAIDADPPRIAVGEVRAMLRLVNRRVGHDFPTYVTPRVILAIAQVSAGGGAIAGTVQRGVIARDVSLDLQRERFDTRVPPGGHFTLRYRVPKRPGAAGLRYTIVVEPDHFYARFYRATVDDPSFHHGRATLRAALREAEASRYTLLDFSLSFPASGRRTIRPATARAQ
;
A
#
# COMPACT_ATOMS: atom_id res chain seq x y z
N MET A 1 19.82 27.26 4.79
CA MET A 1 18.97 28.41 5.15
C MET A 1 18.62 28.31 6.63
N THR A 2 18.82 29.40 7.35
CA THR A 2 18.93 29.52 8.80
C THR A 2 17.57 29.46 9.52
N ARG A 3 17.60 28.86 10.73
CA ARG A 3 16.50 28.77 11.70
C ARG A 3 16.04 30.17 12.13
N ARG A 4 15.17 30.83 11.37
CA ARG A 4 14.47 32.07 11.76
C ARG A 4 13.32 32.36 10.78
N SER A 5 12.25 31.58 10.80
CA SER A 5 10.96 32.00 10.18
C SER A 5 9.73 31.19 10.62
N ILE A 6 9.67 30.70 11.86
CA ILE A 6 8.44 30.07 12.40
C ILE A 6 8.25 30.52 13.85
N ARG A 7 7.98 31.82 14.06
CA ARG A 7 7.40 32.37 15.30
C ARG A 7 6.78 33.74 15.00
N ALA A 8 5.59 33.76 14.39
CA ALA A 8 4.68 34.90 14.42
C ALA A 8 3.28 34.38 14.09
N GLY A 9 2.42 34.22 15.11
CA GLY A 9 1.05 33.77 14.91
C GLY A 9 0.39 33.06 16.07
N PHE A 10 0.76 33.35 17.33
CA PHE A 10 0.01 32.87 18.50
C PHE A 10 0.03 33.94 19.60
N LEU A 11 -0.77 34.99 19.43
CA LEU A 11 -1.24 35.81 20.54
C LEU A 11 -2.51 36.55 20.10
N ARG A 12 -3.67 36.03 20.51
CA ARG A 12 -4.98 36.66 20.68
C ARG A 12 -6.04 35.58 20.59
N PHE A 13 -6.51 35.07 21.74
CA PHE A 13 -7.87 34.55 22.00
C PHE A 13 -7.86 33.96 23.42
N ALA A 14 -7.65 34.85 24.39
CA ALA A 14 -8.11 34.65 25.77
C ALA A 14 -9.26 35.65 25.97
N VAL A 15 -10.27 35.27 26.75
CA VAL A 15 -11.56 35.95 27.01
C VAL A 15 -12.71 35.52 26.07
N ALA A 16 -13.21 34.29 26.27
CA ALA A 16 -14.61 33.90 25.97
C ALA A 16 -15.01 32.56 26.63
N ALA A 17 -14.50 32.26 27.84
CA ALA A 17 -14.71 30.97 28.51
C ALA A 17 -15.19 31.14 29.97
N ARG A 18 -16.24 31.95 30.19
CA ARG A 18 -16.86 32.11 31.52
C ARG A 18 -18.40 32.17 31.55
N LEU A 19 -19.10 31.78 30.48
CA LEU A 19 -20.58 31.82 30.45
C LEU A 19 -21.27 30.52 30.00
N LEU A 20 -20.56 29.40 29.90
CA LEU A 20 -21.15 28.10 29.52
C LEU A 20 -21.12 27.03 30.62
N SER A 21 -20.83 27.40 31.86
CA SER A 21 -20.76 26.48 33.00
C SER A 21 -21.99 26.50 33.91
N LEU A 22 -23.05 27.25 33.56
CA LEU A 22 -24.25 27.39 34.39
C LEU A 22 -25.50 26.69 33.84
N VAL A 23 -25.47 26.16 32.61
CA VAL A 23 -26.64 25.54 31.97
C VAL A 23 -26.62 24.00 32.03
N VAL A 24 -25.47 23.38 32.31
CA VAL A 24 -25.34 21.91 32.37
C VAL A 24 -25.65 21.34 33.76
N LEU A 25 -25.65 22.16 34.82
CA LEU A 25 -25.90 21.68 36.19
C LEU A 25 -27.37 21.57 36.59
N LEU A 26 -28.32 22.06 35.78
CA LEU A 26 -29.75 22.07 36.13
C LEU A 26 -30.57 20.95 35.46
N ALA A 27 -29.97 20.11 34.62
CA ALA A 27 -30.64 18.99 33.95
C ALA A 27 -30.45 17.62 34.64
N LEU A 28 -29.79 17.57 35.80
CA LEU A 28 -29.42 16.34 36.51
C LEU A 28 -30.30 16.00 37.73
N LEU A 29 -31.47 16.64 37.90
CA LEU A 29 -32.30 16.48 39.11
C LEU A 29 -33.76 16.06 38.89
N LEU A 30 -34.12 15.50 37.73
CA LEU A 30 -35.47 14.95 37.53
C LEU A 30 -35.43 13.65 36.72
N SER A 31 -35.24 12.51 37.41
CA SER A 31 -35.89 11.22 37.13
C SER A 31 -35.37 10.16 38.11
N GLY A 32 -36.01 10.10 39.28
CA GLY A 32 -35.84 9.02 40.25
C GLY A 32 -36.74 7.82 39.93
N CYS A 33 -36.15 6.64 40.10
CA CYS A 33 -36.72 5.39 40.64
C CYS A 33 -37.92 4.71 39.98
N GLY A 34 -37.67 3.50 39.44
CA GLY A 34 -38.69 2.48 39.24
C GLY A 34 -38.14 1.12 38.76
N GLY A 35 -38.00 0.16 39.69
CA GLY A 35 -38.15 -1.29 39.43
C GLY A 35 -36.94 -2.06 38.90
N GLY A 36 -36.28 -2.84 39.77
CA GLY A 36 -35.30 -3.86 39.38
C GLY A 36 -35.95 -5.16 38.89
N ARG A 37 -35.33 -5.78 37.87
CA ARG A 37 -35.45 -7.21 37.56
C ARG A 37 -34.28 -7.67 36.67
N GLU A 38 -33.42 -8.52 37.23
CA GLU A 38 -32.52 -9.54 36.63
C GLU A 38 -31.62 -9.19 35.40
N PRO A 39 -30.28 -9.35 35.50
CA PRO A 39 -29.37 -9.22 34.36
C PRO A 39 -29.37 -10.51 33.52
N GLY A 40 -30.42 -10.70 32.72
CA GLY A 40 -30.41 -11.68 31.63
C GLY A 40 -29.47 -11.25 30.51
N LEU A 41 -28.50 -12.11 30.20
CA LEU A 41 -27.59 -12.11 29.03
C LEU A 41 -27.92 -11.05 27.96
N ARG A 42 -27.38 -9.84 28.12
CA ARG A 42 -27.26 -8.88 27.02
C ARG A 42 -26.12 -9.35 26.13
N THR A 43 -26.48 -9.97 25.02
CA THR A 43 -25.65 -9.97 23.81
C THR A 43 -25.15 -8.55 23.61
N GLN A 44 -23.86 -8.30 23.80
CA GLN A 44 -23.28 -6.99 23.54
C GLN A 44 -23.60 -6.66 22.09
N ALA A 45 -24.49 -5.70 21.88
CA ALA A 45 -24.80 -5.16 20.56
C ALA A 45 -23.46 -4.80 19.92
N ALA A 46 -23.09 -5.50 18.85
CA ALA A 46 -21.89 -5.22 18.10
C ALA A 46 -21.89 -3.72 17.78
N SER A 47 -20.91 -3.00 18.31
CA SER A 47 -20.74 -1.59 17.95
C SER A 47 -20.70 -1.51 16.43
N SER A 48 -21.37 -0.51 15.84
CA SER A 48 -21.38 -0.36 14.39
C SER A 48 -19.94 -0.42 13.87
N PRO A 49 -19.66 -1.06 12.71
CA PRO A 49 -18.29 -1.20 12.21
C PRO A 49 -17.50 0.12 12.21
N SER A 50 -18.18 1.25 11.99
CA SER A 50 -17.60 2.59 12.08
C SER A 50 -17.11 2.97 13.48
N ARG A 51 -17.87 2.67 14.53
CA ARG A 51 -17.44 2.91 15.93
C ARG A 51 -16.27 2.01 16.28
N PHE A 52 -16.37 0.71 15.98
CA PHE A 52 -15.28 -0.23 16.19
C PHE A 52 -13.98 0.26 15.54
N LEU A 53 -14.01 0.62 14.25
CA LEU A 53 -12.82 1.03 13.52
C LEU A 53 -12.17 2.29 14.08
N ARG A 54 -12.97 3.29 14.48
CA ARG A 54 -12.45 4.52 15.10
C ARG A 54 -11.71 4.22 16.40
N ASP A 55 -12.31 3.41 17.27
CA ASP A 55 -11.74 3.10 18.57
C ASP A 55 -10.53 2.15 18.43
N TYR A 56 -10.60 1.18 17.51
CA TYR A 56 -9.56 0.17 17.25
C TYR A 56 -8.29 0.73 16.60
N TRP A 57 -8.45 1.79 15.79
CA TRP A 57 -7.37 2.50 15.12
C TRP A 57 -7.07 3.88 15.72
N ALA A 58 -7.48 4.13 16.96
CA ALA A 58 -7.06 5.33 17.69
C ALA A 58 -5.52 5.38 17.76
N ARG A 59 -4.92 6.47 17.23
CA ARG A 59 -3.47 6.62 17.11
C ARG A 59 -2.91 7.63 18.14
N PRO A 60 -1.68 7.45 18.62
CA PRO A 60 -0.85 6.25 18.46
C PRO A 60 -1.50 5.02 19.13
N LEU A 61 -1.17 3.80 18.67
CA LEU A 61 -1.73 2.61 19.31
C LEU A 61 -1.19 2.51 20.74
N ALA A 62 -2.07 2.24 21.70
CA ALA A 62 -1.66 1.97 23.07
C ALA A 62 -0.81 0.70 23.16
N ALA A 63 0.10 0.67 24.15
CA ALA A 63 0.81 -0.56 24.51
C ALA A 63 -0.18 -1.64 24.95
N GLN A 64 0.16 -2.90 24.70
CA GLN A 64 -0.69 -4.03 25.06
C GLN A 64 -0.78 -4.20 26.59
N GLY A 65 0.24 -3.75 27.32
CA GLY A 65 0.36 -3.91 28.76
C GLY A 65 0.78 -5.34 29.13
N SER A 66 0.71 -5.66 30.42
CA SER A 66 1.05 -7.01 30.91
C SER A 66 0.03 -8.03 30.39
N PRO A 67 0.49 -9.15 29.81
CA PRO A 67 -0.40 -10.24 29.39
C PRO A 67 -1.07 -10.89 30.61
N PRO A 68 -2.28 -11.47 30.47
CA PRO A 68 -2.90 -12.27 31.51
C PRO A 68 -1.96 -13.38 32.02
N SER A 69 -1.93 -13.60 33.33
CA SER A 69 -1.05 -14.60 33.95
C SER A 69 -1.32 -16.04 33.50
N ALA A 70 -2.52 -16.30 32.97
CA ALA A 70 -2.90 -17.59 32.41
C ALA A 70 -2.29 -17.86 31.02
N TYR A 71 -1.77 -16.85 30.32
CA TYR A 71 -1.17 -17.05 29.01
C TYR A 71 0.21 -17.69 29.17
N SER A 72 0.46 -18.75 28.42
CA SER A 72 1.81 -19.29 28.25
C SER A 72 2.75 -18.22 27.65
N PRO A 73 4.08 -18.37 27.76
CA PRO A 73 5.03 -17.46 27.10
C PRO A 73 4.79 -17.33 25.59
N LEU A 74 4.30 -18.38 24.94
CA LEU A 74 3.95 -18.37 23.52
C LEU A 74 2.69 -17.52 23.26
N GLU A 75 1.66 -17.65 24.09
CA GLU A 75 0.41 -16.90 23.96
C GLU A 75 0.53 -15.42 24.33
N ALA A 76 1.45 -15.11 25.26
CA ALA A 76 1.76 -13.76 25.70
C ALA A 76 2.63 -12.98 24.71
N SER A 77 3.27 -13.66 23.76
CA SER A 77 4.24 -13.05 22.86
C SER A 77 3.57 -12.30 21.71
N LEU A 78 4.03 -11.08 21.46
CA LEU A 78 3.64 -10.29 20.29
C LEU A 78 4.53 -10.55 19.07
N ASP A 79 5.59 -11.37 19.22
CA ASP A 79 6.51 -11.71 18.13
C ASP A 79 5.76 -12.53 17.06
N PRO A 80 5.77 -12.12 15.78
CA PRO A 80 5.14 -12.88 14.70
C PRO A 80 5.59 -14.34 14.62
N ARG A 81 6.84 -14.65 14.98
CA ARG A 81 7.36 -16.02 15.02
C ARG A 81 6.66 -16.87 16.06
N SER A 82 6.27 -16.29 17.19
CA SER A 82 5.46 -16.96 18.22
C SER A 82 4.06 -17.28 17.69
N CYS A 83 3.43 -16.33 16.98
CA CYS A 83 2.16 -16.57 16.29
C CYS A 83 2.29 -17.73 15.28
N GLY A 84 3.42 -17.80 14.57
CA GLY A 84 3.71 -18.82 13.55
C GLY A 84 3.85 -20.25 14.07
N ALA A 85 3.99 -20.44 15.39
CA ALA A 85 4.00 -21.78 15.98
C ALA A 85 2.63 -22.47 15.87
N CYS A 86 1.52 -21.71 15.94
CA CYS A 86 0.16 -22.23 15.80
C CYS A 86 -0.50 -21.79 14.47
N HIS A 87 -0.21 -20.59 13.98
CA HIS A 87 -0.78 -20.01 12.75
C HIS A 87 0.19 -20.09 11.57
N VAL A 88 0.67 -21.30 11.28
CA VAL A 88 1.76 -21.57 10.33
C VAL A 88 1.49 -20.98 8.94
N ALA A 89 0.27 -21.16 8.41
CA ALA A 89 -0.08 -20.68 7.07
C ALA A 89 -0.08 -19.14 7.00
N GLN A 90 -0.71 -18.47 7.97
CA GLN A 90 -0.77 -17.01 8.02
C GLN A 90 0.63 -16.41 8.22
N TYR A 91 1.45 -17.01 9.08
CA TYR A 91 2.83 -16.57 9.30
C TYR A 91 3.68 -16.71 8.02
N ARG A 92 3.60 -17.86 7.33
CA ARG A 92 4.31 -18.07 6.07
C ARG A 92 3.91 -17.07 4.99
N ASP A 93 2.62 -16.78 4.86
CA ASP A 93 2.14 -15.77 3.92
C ASP A 93 2.69 -14.39 4.27
N TRP A 94 2.47 -13.97 5.52
CA TRP A 94 2.87 -12.66 6.03
C TRP A 94 4.36 -12.43 5.86
N ALA A 95 5.20 -13.42 6.18
CA ALA A 95 6.66 -13.31 6.10
C ALA A 95 7.17 -13.04 4.68
N THR A 96 6.38 -13.33 3.64
CA THR A 96 6.71 -13.02 2.23
C THR A 96 6.09 -11.72 1.72
N SER A 97 5.26 -11.07 2.54
CA SER A 97 4.46 -9.91 2.14
C SER A 97 5.21 -8.59 2.35
N ARG A 98 4.77 -7.54 1.64
CA ARG A 98 5.28 -6.17 1.90
C ARG A 98 4.87 -5.64 3.28
N HIS A 99 3.88 -6.23 3.95
CA HIS A 99 3.53 -5.87 5.33
C HIS A 99 4.61 -6.29 6.33
N ALA A 100 5.16 -7.51 6.22
CA ALA A 100 6.30 -7.92 7.06
C ALA A 100 7.53 -7.05 6.82
N HIS A 101 7.69 -6.55 5.59
CA HIS A 101 8.79 -5.67 5.19
C HIS A 101 8.41 -4.18 5.16
N ALA A 102 7.32 -3.80 5.83
CA ALA A 102 6.81 -2.42 5.76
C ALA A 102 7.84 -1.44 6.35
N PHE A 103 8.58 -1.83 7.38
CA PHE A 103 9.72 -1.08 7.89
C PHE A 103 11.03 -1.56 7.23
N GLY A 104 11.25 -1.14 6.00
CA GLY A 104 12.47 -1.47 5.24
C GLY A 104 13.66 -0.54 5.52
N PRO A 105 14.81 -0.80 4.87
CA PRO A 105 16.02 0.02 5.00
C PRO A 105 15.79 1.49 4.60
N GLY A 106 14.87 1.75 3.66
CA GLY A 106 14.54 3.10 3.23
C GLY A 106 13.92 3.95 4.33
N LEU A 107 13.02 3.34 5.12
CA LEU A 107 12.45 4.01 6.29
C LEU A 107 13.48 4.10 7.41
N LEU A 108 14.22 3.02 7.66
CA LEU A 108 15.25 3.00 8.68
C LEU A 108 16.30 4.12 8.47
N GLY A 109 16.78 4.31 7.25
CA GLY A 109 17.75 5.34 6.93
C GLY A 109 17.24 6.76 7.23
N GLN A 110 15.94 7.00 7.01
CA GLN A 110 15.28 8.26 7.39
C GLN A 110 15.14 8.39 8.92
N MET A 111 14.73 7.33 9.61
CA MET A 111 14.57 7.32 11.07
C MET A 111 15.89 7.53 11.82
N GLN A 112 17.02 7.08 11.25
CA GLN A 112 18.35 7.32 11.82
C GLN A 112 18.74 8.81 11.89
N ALA A 113 18.09 9.66 11.10
CA ALA A 113 18.27 11.11 11.17
C ALA A 113 17.44 11.77 12.30
N LEU A 114 16.44 11.08 12.86
CA LEU A 114 15.60 11.57 13.95
C LEU A 114 16.18 11.26 15.32
N ALA A 115 15.81 12.05 16.34
CA ALA A 115 16.22 11.80 17.71
C ALA A 115 15.49 10.58 18.30
N PRO A 116 16.16 9.73 19.12
CA PRO A 116 15.52 8.58 19.78
C PRO A 116 14.26 8.92 20.58
N THR A 117 14.17 10.16 21.08
CA THR A 117 13.05 10.70 21.87
C THR A 117 12.01 11.44 21.03
N ASP A 118 12.16 11.50 19.70
CA ASP A 118 11.22 12.18 18.80
C ASP A 118 10.00 11.29 18.48
N HIS A 119 9.17 11.06 19.50
CA HIS A 119 7.97 10.24 19.36
C HIS A 119 7.01 10.76 18.28
N ALA A 120 6.86 12.08 18.15
CA ALA A 120 6.00 12.66 17.12
C ALA A 120 6.53 12.34 15.71
N GLY A 121 7.82 12.59 15.45
CA GLY A 121 8.43 12.29 14.14
C GLY A 121 8.47 10.80 13.82
N HIS A 122 8.64 9.93 14.81
CA HIS A 122 8.50 8.48 14.60
C HIS A 122 7.07 8.10 14.19
N GLN A 123 6.05 8.64 14.86
CA GLN A 123 4.65 8.29 14.61
C GLN A 123 4.14 8.70 13.23
N ASP A 124 4.73 9.71 12.59
CA ASP A 124 4.42 10.07 11.20
C ASP A 124 4.63 8.89 10.23
N CYS A 125 5.58 8.00 10.53
CA CYS A 125 5.85 6.80 9.77
C CYS A 125 5.32 5.53 10.43
N LEU A 126 5.55 5.38 11.74
CA LEU A 126 5.25 4.14 12.47
C LEU A 126 3.76 3.80 12.48
N ARG A 127 2.87 4.79 12.40
CA ARG A 127 1.42 4.57 12.34
C ARG A 127 1.01 3.57 11.25
N CYS A 128 1.77 3.44 10.16
CA CYS A 128 1.54 2.46 9.11
C CYS A 128 2.62 1.37 9.08
N HIS A 129 3.89 1.72 9.32
CA HIS A 129 5.02 0.85 8.99
C HIS A 129 5.45 -0.09 10.12
N ALA A 130 5.18 0.23 11.39
CA ALA A 130 5.40 -0.64 12.56
C ALA A 130 4.65 -0.06 13.79
N PRO A 131 3.32 -0.20 13.84
CA PRO A 131 2.46 0.70 14.60
C PRO A 131 2.28 0.39 16.08
N LEU A 132 2.80 -0.71 16.59
CA LEU A 132 2.70 -1.02 18.01
C LEU A 132 3.60 -0.10 18.83
N ALA A 133 3.14 0.31 20.02
CA ALA A 133 3.98 1.07 20.95
C ALA A 133 5.26 0.30 21.34
N GLU A 134 5.19 -1.02 21.41
CA GLU A 134 6.35 -1.89 21.65
C GLU A 134 7.38 -1.82 20.50
N GLN A 135 6.91 -1.70 19.26
CA GLN A 135 7.78 -1.55 18.09
C GLN A 135 8.46 -0.17 18.08
N GLU A 136 7.74 0.89 18.42
CA GLU A 136 8.34 2.22 18.60
C GLU A 136 9.39 2.22 19.70
N ARG A 137 9.08 1.65 20.88
CA ARG A 137 10.04 1.56 21.99
C ARG A 137 11.31 0.81 21.57
N SER A 138 11.15 -0.27 20.81
CA SER A 138 12.26 -1.01 20.21
C SER A 138 13.09 -0.15 19.25
N LEU A 139 12.46 0.69 18.43
CA LEU A 139 13.15 1.59 17.50
C LEU A 139 13.91 2.68 18.27
N SER A 140 13.26 3.37 19.21
CA SER A 140 13.89 4.39 20.05
C SER A 140 15.12 3.83 20.77
N GLY A 141 15.01 2.63 21.35
CA GLY A 141 16.16 1.93 21.93
C GLY A 141 17.26 1.71 20.88
N ALA A 142 16.94 1.18 19.70
CA ALA A 142 17.93 0.96 18.65
C ALA A 142 18.61 2.25 18.16
N LEU A 143 17.88 3.35 18.01
CA LEU A 143 18.43 4.65 17.64
C LEU A 143 19.36 5.21 18.72
N GLN A 144 19.01 5.04 20.00
CA GLN A 144 19.88 5.40 21.12
C GLN A 144 21.17 4.58 21.12
N TRP A 145 21.05 3.26 20.95
CA TRP A 145 22.20 2.36 20.88
C TRP A 145 23.10 2.65 19.67
N TRP A 146 22.56 2.87 18.46
CA TRP A 146 23.39 3.19 17.30
C TRP A 146 24.19 4.49 17.46
N ARG A 147 23.66 5.44 18.24
CA ARG A 147 24.40 6.67 18.57
C ARG A 147 25.49 6.43 19.61
N ALA A 148 25.31 5.46 20.49
CA ALA A 148 26.27 5.13 21.55
C ALA A 148 27.35 4.11 21.10
N LEU A 149 26.94 3.00 20.48
CA LEU A 149 27.77 1.87 20.05
C LEU A 149 27.15 1.15 18.82
N PRO A 150 27.65 1.38 17.60
CA PRO A 150 27.11 0.73 16.41
C PRO A 150 27.49 -0.76 16.34
N GLY A 151 26.50 -1.67 16.42
CA GLY A 151 26.68 -3.07 15.97
C GLY A 151 26.07 -4.21 16.80
N SER A 152 25.49 -3.97 17.98
CA SER A 152 25.18 -5.07 18.92
C SER A 152 23.75 -5.12 19.49
N ASN A 153 22.75 -4.48 18.88
CA ASN A 153 21.42 -4.48 19.46
C ASN A 153 20.65 -5.80 19.20
N ARG A 154 20.54 -6.64 20.25
CA ARG A 154 19.60 -7.78 20.28
C ARG A 154 18.23 -7.29 20.71
N VAL A 155 17.30 -7.18 19.76
CA VAL A 155 15.90 -6.93 20.07
C VAL A 155 15.22 -8.25 20.49
N ARG A 156 14.54 -8.25 21.64
CA ARG A 156 13.69 -9.37 22.10
C ARG A 156 12.22 -9.01 21.91
N GLY A 157 11.41 -9.98 21.49
CA GLY A 157 9.98 -9.78 21.22
C GLY A 157 9.71 -9.04 19.91
N VAL A 158 8.49 -8.52 19.76
CA VAL A 158 8.09 -7.72 18.58
C VAL A 158 8.93 -6.44 18.48
N SER A 159 9.29 -6.08 17.26
CA SER A 159 10.21 -5.01 16.97
C SER A 159 9.80 -4.21 15.74
N TRP A 160 10.40 -3.03 15.57
CA TRP A 160 10.24 -2.26 14.34
C TRP A 160 10.61 -3.05 13.08
N ARG A 161 11.49 -4.06 13.16
CA ARG A 161 11.90 -4.90 12.02
C ARG A 161 10.79 -5.80 11.52
N ASP A 162 9.79 -6.06 12.34
CA ASP A 162 8.65 -6.91 12.02
C ASP A 162 7.58 -6.16 11.22
N GLY A 163 7.84 -4.92 10.81
CA GLY A 163 6.91 -4.15 9.97
C GLY A 163 5.49 -4.10 10.55
N LEU A 164 4.49 -4.30 9.71
CA LEU A 164 3.11 -4.49 10.14
C LEU A 164 2.90 -5.93 10.64
N SER A 165 3.21 -6.16 11.92
CA SER A 165 3.16 -7.46 12.59
C SER A 165 1.73 -8.01 12.78
N CYS A 166 1.61 -9.29 13.17
CA CYS A 166 0.31 -9.92 13.48
C CYS A 166 -0.47 -9.12 14.53
N ALA A 167 0.20 -8.77 15.63
CA ALA A 167 -0.38 -8.05 16.76
C ALA A 167 -0.81 -6.62 16.40
N ALA A 168 -0.13 -5.96 15.45
CA ALA A 168 -0.53 -4.65 14.95
C ALA A 168 -1.96 -4.65 14.39
N CYS A 169 -2.35 -5.72 13.69
CA CYS A 169 -3.68 -5.88 13.12
C CYS A 169 -4.67 -6.54 14.09
N HIS A 170 -4.24 -7.52 14.87
CA HIS A 170 -5.16 -8.44 15.55
C HIS A 170 -5.23 -8.31 17.08
N VAL A 171 -4.38 -7.51 17.73
CA VAL A 171 -4.30 -7.50 19.20
C VAL A 171 -4.48 -6.09 19.78
N ARG A 172 -5.38 -5.97 20.78
CA ARG A 172 -5.56 -4.74 21.58
C ARG A 172 -5.76 -5.11 23.05
N GLY A 173 -4.93 -4.58 23.94
CA GLY A 173 -4.94 -4.89 25.36
C GLY A 173 -4.84 -6.40 25.65
N ASN A 174 -3.95 -7.11 24.94
CA ASN A 174 -3.80 -8.58 25.01
C ASN A 174 -5.04 -9.40 24.63
N ARG A 175 -6.08 -8.77 24.06
CA ARG A 175 -7.24 -9.45 23.47
C ARG A 175 -7.06 -9.58 21.96
N HIS A 176 -7.42 -10.74 21.43
CA HIS A 176 -7.34 -11.05 20.01
C HIS A 176 -8.65 -10.73 19.30
N PHE A 177 -8.55 -10.12 18.13
CA PHE A 177 -9.68 -9.70 17.30
C PHE A 177 -9.49 -10.23 15.89
N GLY A 178 -10.60 -10.52 15.21
CA GLY A 178 -10.56 -11.03 13.85
C GLY A 178 -11.93 -11.05 13.19
N PRO A 179 -12.01 -11.53 11.95
CA PRO A 179 -13.29 -11.69 11.27
C PRO A 179 -14.15 -12.75 11.99
N PRO A 180 -15.48 -12.75 11.77
CA PRO A 180 -16.35 -13.85 12.17
C PRO A 180 -15.80 -15.21 11.69
N ALA A 181 -16.06 -16.29 12.42
CA ALA A 181 -15.69 -17.62 11.96
C ALA A 181 -16.29 -17.91 10.58
N ARG A 182 -15.61 -18.72 9.76
CA ARG A 182 -16.22 -19.14 8.50
C ARG A 182 -17.42 -20.04 8.79
N PRO A 183 -18.51 -19.93 8.02
CA PRO A 183 -19.57 -20.91 8.08
C PRO A 183 -19.01 -22.33 7.91
N GLY A 184 -19.48 -23.28 8.72
CA GLY A 184 -19.11 -24.69 8.59
C GLY A 184 -17.76 -25.10 9.18
N THR A 185 -16.94 -24.19 9.73
CA THR A 185 -15.64 -24.58 10.32
C THR A 185 -15.72 -25.09 11.76
N GLY A 186 -16.92 -25.24 12.33
CA GLY A 186 -17.14 -25.86 13.65
C GLY A 186 -16.60 -25.11 14.88
N GLY A 187 -15.88 -24.00 14.67
CA GLY A 187 -15.17 -23.24 15.71
C GLY A 187 -13.94 -23.99 16.24
N TRP A 188 -13.02 -23.28 16.88
CA TRP A 188 -11.95 -23.92 17.66
C TRP A 188 -12.57 -24.39 18.98
N ARG A 189 -12.41 -25.67 19.34
CA ARG A 189 -13.20 -26.33 20.41
C ARG A 189 -12.42 -26.69 21.68
N ALA A 190 -11.13 -26.42 21.76
CA ALA A 190 -10.38 -26.76 22.97
C ALA A 190 -10.62 -25.73 24.09
N ASP A 191 -10.61 -26.23 25.32
CA ASP A 191 -10.81 -25.49 26.56
C ASP A 191 -9.62 -25.74 27.52
N PRO A 192 -8.92 -24.71 28.00
CA PRO A 192 -9.09 -23.30 27.65
C PRO A 192 -8.72 -23.01 26.19
N GLN A 193 -9.43 -22.06 25.59
CA GLN A 193 -9.06 -21.54 24.27
C GLN A 193 -7.74 -20.75 24.36
N PRO A 194 -6.80 -20.94 23.42
CA PRO A 194 -5.60 -20.14 23.31
C PRO A 194 -5.94 -18.66 23.35
N HIS A 195 -5.14 -17.90 24.09
CA HIS A 195 -5.31 -16.46 24.30
C HIS A 195 -6.70 -16.06 24.83
N GLY A 196 -7.41 -16.97 25.52
CA GLY A 196 -8.78 -16.71 25.99
C GLY A 196 -9.81 -16.56 24.87
N GLY A 197 -9.51 -17.07 23.66
CA GLY A 197 -10.35 -16.94 22.47
C GLY A 197 -10.15 -15.63 21.70
N TRP A 198 -11.08 -15.32 20.79
CA TRP A 198 -11.04 -14.07 20.01
C TRP A 198 -12.39 -13.35 20.00
N THR A 199 -12.34 -12.03 19.86
CA THR A 199 -13.50 -11.18 19.66
C THR A 199 -13.73 -10.97 18.15
N ALA A 200 -14.81 -11.55 17.62
CA ALA A 200 -15.19 -11.38 16.22
C ALA A 200 -15.72 -9.97 15.93
N SER A 201 -15.33 -9.41 14.78
CA SER A 201 -15.88 -8.15 14.27
C SER A 201 -15.97 -8.15 12.75
N PRO A 202 -17.13 -7.81 12.15
CA PRO A 202 -17.29 -7.70 10.69
C PRO A 202 -16.43 -6.58 10.10
N ALA A 203 -15.88 -5.68 10.92
CA ALA A 203 -14.94 -4.66 10.46
C ALA A 203 -13.70 -5.25 9.77
N PHE A 204 -13.25 -6.45 10.18
CA PHE A 204 -12.11 -7.14 9.55
C PHE A 204 -12.38 -7.59 8.11
N GLU A 205 -13.64 -7.62 7.68
CA GLU A 205 -14.03 -7.98 6.31
C GLU A 205 -14.36 -6.74 5.45
N SER A 206 -14.28 -5.54 6.03
CA SER A 206 -14.54 -4.26 5.36
C SER A 206 -13.25 -3.59 4.88
N SER A 207 -13.26 -3.02 3.67
CA SER A 207 -12.14 -2.22 3.14
C SER A 207 -11.77 -1.02 4.04
N ARG A 208 -12.70 -0.54 4.89
CA ARG A 208 -12.44 0.53 5.87
C ARG A 208 -11.38 0.14 6.91
N PHE A 209 -11.16 -1.15 7.15
CA PHE A 209 -10.07 -1.61 8.02
C PHE A 209 -8.70 -1.26 7.43
N CYS A 210 -8.56 -1.41 6.11
CA CYS A 210 -7.32 -1.10 5.38
C CYS A 210 -7.10 0.42 5.27
N ALA A 211 -8.18 1.22 5.25
CA ALA A 211 -8.12 2.67 5.11
C ALA A 211 -7.38 3.38 6.25
N ALA A 212 -7.17 2.74 7.40
CA ALA A 212 -6.36 3.29 8.49
C ALA A 212 -4.89 3.53 8.11
N CYS A 213 -4.42 2.86 7.05
CA CYS A 213 -3.09 3.06 6.46
C CYS A 213 -3.20 3.49 4.99
N HIS A 214 -4.09 2.85 4.22
CA HIS A 214 -4.26 3.06 2.78
C HIS A 214 -5.11 4.29 2.37
N GLN A 215 -5.23 5.25 3.29
CA GLN A 215 -5.85 6.55 3.07
C GLN A 215 -5.26 7.56 4.05
N PHE A 216 -4.59 8.57 3.54
CA PHE A 216 -4.17 9.70 4.36
C PHE A 216 -5.38 10.52 4.79
N PRO A 217 -5.37 11.04 6.04
CA PRO A 217 -6.42 11.90 6.51
C PRO A 217 -6.39 13.23 5.75
N SER A 218 -7.55 13.87 5.63
CA SER A 218 -7.71 15.17 4.97
C SER A 218 -6.94 16.32 5.65
N SER A 219 -6.37 16.08 6.83
CA SER A 219 -5.48 17.02 7.52
C SER A 219 -4.09 17.10 6.89
N ILE A 220 -3.70 16.12 6.06
CA ILE A 220 -2.44 16.15 5.30
C ILE A 220 -2.71 16.85 3.96
N PRO A 221 -1.84 17.79 3.53
CA PRO A 221 -2.03 18.49 2.25
C PRO A 221 -2.22 17.53 1.06
N ALA A 222 -3.24 17.83 0.26
CA ALA A 222 -3.52 17.16 -1.00
C ALA A 222 -2.85 17.88 -2.17
N LEU A 223 -2.50 17.13 -3.21
CA LEU A 223 -2.04 17.68 -4.49
C LEU A 223 -3.15 17.56 -5.52
N ASN A 224 -3.54 18.69 -6.13
CA ASN A 224 -4.64 18.75 -7.10
C ASN A 224 -5.92 18.08 -6.58
N GLY A 225 -6.26 18.31 -5.30
CA GLY A 225 -7.46 17.77 -4.66
C GLY A 225 -7.40 16.28 -4.30
N LYS A 226 -6.24 15.62 -4.46
CA LYS A 226 -6.04 14.19 -4.13
C LYS A 226 -4.98 14.04 -3.05
N GLU A 227 -5.27 13.32 -1.97
CA GLU A 227 -4.25 12.96 -0.98
C GLU A 227 -3.13 12.12 -1.63
N LEU A 228 -1.91 12.17 -1.08
CA LEU A 228 -0.78 11.40 -1.62
C LEU A 228 -1.01 9.89 -1.56
N GLU A 229 -1.73 9.45 -0.52
CA GLU A 229 -2.21 8.09 -0.33
C GLU A 229 -3.74 8.13 -0.23
N ASN A 230 -4.42 7.75 -1.31
CA ASN A 230 -5.85 7.94 -1.51
C ASN A 230 -6.57 6.68 -2.06
N THR A 231 -5.94 5.51 -1.92
CA THR A 231 -6.41 4.23 -2.49
C THR A 231 -7.81 3.85 -2.03
N TYR A 232 -8.15 4.10 -0.75
CA TYR A 232 -9.49 3.79 -0.26
C TYR A 232 -10.57 4.62 -0.96
N VAL A 233 -10.33 5.92 -1.20
CA VAL A 233 -11.28 6.78 -1.91
C VAL A 233 -11.40 6.37 -3.39
N GLU A 234 -10.28 6.04 -4.04
CA GLU A 234 -10.29 5.48 -5.40
C GLU A 234 -11.16 4.22 -5.46
N TRP A 235 -10.93 3.26 -4.55
CA TRP A 235 -11.75 2.06 -4.42
C TRP A 235 -13.22 2.37 -4.16
N ARG A 236 -13.51 3.27 -3.21
CA ARG A 236 -14.88 3.64 -2.82
C ARG A 236 -15.66 4.24 -3.98
N SER A 237 -14.99 4.94 -4.89
CA SER A 237 -15.59 5.55 -6.08
C SER A 237 -15.82 4.56 -7.23
N SER A 238 -15.28 3.34 -7.13
CA SER A 238 -15.35 2.34 -8.18
C SER A 238 -16.57 1.42 -8.05
N ARG A 239 -16.89 0.69 -9.13
CA ARG A 239 -17.89 -0.38 -9.12
C ARG A 239 -17.62 -1.46 -8.07
N TYR A 240 -16.35 -1.67 -7.69
CA TYR A 240 -15.99 -2.74 -6.75
C TYR A 240 -16.53 -2.46 -5.35
N ALA A 241 -16.59 -1.19 -4.95
CA ALA A 241 -17.21 -0.82 -3.69
C ALA A 241 -18.72 -1.06 -3.72
N THR A 242 -19.40 -0.72 -4.82
CA THR A 242 -20.85 -0.94 -4.98
C THR A 242 -21.22 -2.42 -5.11
N GLU A 243 -20.35 -3.23 -5.71
CA GLU A 243 -20.49 -4.68 -5.85
C GLU A 243 -20.07 -5.45 -4.57
N GLY A 244 -19.62 -4.76 -3.53
CA GLY A 244 -19.19 -5.38 -2.27
C GLY A 244 -17.86 -6.14 -2.35
N ILE A 245 -17.07 -5.93 -3.41
CA ILE A 245 -15.73 -6.52 -3.57
C ILE A 245 -14.73 -5.70 -2.75
N THR A 246 -14.38 -6.23 -1.58
CA THR A 246 -13.52 -5.56 -0.62
C THR A 246 -12.03 -5.77 -0.92
N CYS A 247 -11.16 -4.95 -0.32
CA CYS A 247 -9.71 -5.11 -0.41
C CYS A 247 -9.28 -6.54 -0.06
N GLN A 248 -9.89 -7.11 0.97
CA GLN A 248 -9.64 -8.47 1.45
C GLN A 248 -9.96 -9.53 0.39
N THR A 249 -10.96 -9.30 -0.46
CA THR A 249 -11.38 -10.26 -1.50
C THR A 249 -10.23 -10.54 -2.48
N CYS A 250 -9.50 -9.50 -2.89
CA CYS A 250 -8.40 -9.61 -3.84
C CYS A 250 -7.04 -9.79 -3.17
N HIS A 251 -6.75 -9.06 -2.09
CA HIS A 251 -5.43 -9.03 -1.45
C HIS A 251 -5.26 -10.02 -0.29
N MET A 252 -6.37 -10.55 0.24
CA MET A 252 -6.38 -11.60 1.26
C MET A 252 -7.29 -12.78 0.84
N PRO A 253 -7.09 -13.34 -0.38
CA PRO A 253 -7.99 -14.34 -0.92
C PRO A 253 -8.04 -15.53 0.04
N GLN A 254 -9.25 -16.00 0.36
CA GLN A 254 -9.43 -17.06 1.35
C GLN A 254 -8.72 -16.75 2.69
N ARG A 255 -8.78 -15.50 3.16
CA ARG A 255 -8.15 -15.00 4.41
C ARG A 255 -6.63 -15.28 4.50
N ARG A 256 -5.97 -15.51 3.37
CA ARG A 256 -4.51 -15.65 3.27
C ARG A 256 -3.85 -14.28 3.48
N HIS A 257 -2.68 -14.26 4.08
CA HIS A 257 -1.99 -13.02 4.50
C HIS A 257 -0.93 -12.62 3.45
N LEU A 258 -1.33 -12.57 2.17
CA LEU A 258 -0.41 -12.46 1.03
C LEU A 258 -0.15 -11.01 0.61
N TRP A 259 -1.21 -10.18 0.54
CA TRP A 259 -1.18 -8.77 0.11
C TRP A 259 -0.32 -8.49 -1.12
N ARG A 260 -0.42 -9.37 -2.13
CA ARG A 260 0.28 -9.17 -3.41
C ARG A 260 -0.19 -7.86 -4.04
N GLY A 261 0.72 -7.16 -4.70
CA GLY A 261 0.48 -5.85 -5.29
C GLY A 261 1.41 -5.59 -6.48
N ILE A 262 1.80 -4.33 -6.68
CA ILE A 262 2.60 -3.90 -7.85
C ILE A 262 3.98 -4.57 -7.95
N HIS A 263 4.54 -5.05 -6.83
CA HIS A 263 5.79 -5.83 -6.77
C HIS A 263 5.66 -7.29 -7.22
N ASP A 264 4.44 -7.77 -7.47
CA ASP A 264 4.20 -9.14 -7.91
C ASP A 264 3.71 -9.16 -9.37
N PRO A 265 4.52 -9.65 -10.33
CA PRO A 265 4.15 -9.65 -11.74
C PRO A 265 2.89 -10.46 -12.06
N ALA A 266 2.63 -11.55 -11.32
CA ALA A 266 1.44 -12.37 -11.55
C ALA A 266 0.18 -11.63 -11.09
N MET A 267 0.25 -10.93 -9.95
CA MET A 267 -0.82 -10.06 -9.48
C MET A 267 -1.13 -8.95 -10.49
N VAL A 268 -0.09 -8.26 -11.00
CA VAL A 268 -0.29 -7.21 -12.02
C VAL A 268 -0.93 -7.76 -13.29
N ARG A 269 -0.45 -8.88 -13.82
CA ARG A 269 -1.07 -9.53 -15.01
C ARG A 269 -2.53 -9.92 -14.76
N SER A 270 -2.88 -10.36 -13.55
CA SER A 270 -4.26 -10.70 -13.22
C SER A 270 -5.20 -9.49 -13.19
N GLY A 271 -4.65 -8.30 -12.93
CA GLY A 271 -5.39 -7.04 -12.78
C GLY A 271 -5.66 -6.30 -14.10
N ILE A 272 -4.85 -6.52 -15.13
CA ILE A 272 -4.89 -5.75 -16.37
C ILE A 272 -5.24 -6.61 -17.59
N ALA A 273 -5.69 -5.97 -18.67
CA ALA A 273 -5.69 -6.55 -20.00
C ALA A 273 -4.80 -5.71 -20.93
N ILE A 274 -4.18 -6.35 -21.92
CA ILE A 274 -3.29 -5.71 -22.88
C ILE A 274 -3.76 -6.06 -24.28
N ASP A 275 -3.98 -5.04 -25.10
CA ASP A 275 -4.30 -5.18 -26.52
C ASP A 275 -3.20 -4.53 -27.35
N ALA A 276 -2.80 -5.19 -28.44
CA ALA A 276 -1.86 -4.62 -29.40
C ALA A 276 -2.32 -4.92 -30.82
N ASP A 277 -2.31 -3.90 -31.67
CA ASP A 277 -2.66 -4.06 -33.08
C ASP A 277 -1.46 -4.53 -33.90
N PRO A 278 -1.66 -5.31 -34.97
CA PRO A 278 -0.59 -5.64 -35.91
C PRO A 278 -0.04 -4.37 -36.56
N PRO A 279 1.29 -4.27 -36.78
CA PRO A 279 1.90 -3.10 -37.38
C PRO A 279 1.39 -2.90 -38.81
N ARG A 280 1.01 -1.66 -39.12
CA ARG A 280 0.59 -1.25 -40.46
C ARG A 280 1.60 -0.27 -41.04
N ILE A 281 1.91 -0.41 -42.32
CA ILE A 281 2.74 0.55 -43.03
C ILE A 281 1.81 1.38 -43.93
N ALA A 282 1.78 2.69 -43.72
CA ALA A 282 0.99 3.62 -44.50
C ALA A 282 1.85 4.84 -44.85
N VAL A 283 2.03 5.12 -46.15
CA VAL A 283 2.75 6.30 -46.64
C VAL A 283 4.17 6.42 -46.03
N GLY A 284 4.93 5.32 -46.02
CA GLY A 284 6.30 5.28 -45.46
C GLY A 284 6.40 5.33 -43.93
N GLU A 285 5.27 5.47 -43.23
CA GLU A 285 5.20 5.44 -41.76
C GLU A 285 4.73 4.08 -41.27
N VAL A 286 5.32 3.63 -40.16
CA VAL A 286 4.82 2.51 -39.38
C VAL A 286 3.84 3.02 -38.34
N ARG A 287 2.66 2.41 -38.29
CA ARG A 287 1.59 2.71 -37.34
C ARG A 287 1.23 1.46 -36.54
N ALA A 288 1.05 1.62 -35.24
CA ALA A 288 0.61 0.56 -34.34
C ALA A 288 -0.01 1.16 -33.07
N MET A 289 -0.55 0.31 -32.21
CA MET A 289 -1.10 0.69 -30.93
C MET A 289 -0.75 -0.36 -29.87
N LEU A 290 -0.46 0.10 -28.65
CA LEU A 290 -0.42 -0.73 -27.45
C LEU A 290 -1.35 -0.12 -26.41
N ARG A 291 -2.36 -0.87 -25.98
CA ARG A 291 -3.36 -0.44 -25.01
C ARG A 291 -3.28 -1.30 -23.75
N LEU A 292 -3.27 -0.64 -22.60
CA LEU A 292 -3.38 -1.26 -21.27
C LEU A 292 -4.73 -0.88 -20.67
N VAL A 293 -5.48 -1.87 -20.22
CA VAL A 293 -6.81 -1.70 -19.61
C VAL A 293 -6.75 -2.10 -18.14
N ASN A 294 -7.20 -1.23 -17.25
CA ASN A 294 -7.42 -1.58 -15.84
C ASN A 294 -8.72 -2.40 -15.75
N ARG A 295 -8.58 -3.73 -15.74
CA ARG A 295 -9.73 -4.65 -15.91
C ARG A 295 -10.29 -5.14 -14.58
N ARG A 296 -9.40 -5.45 -13.63
CA ARG A 296 -9.70 -6.13 -12.35
C ARG A 296 -9.09 -5.41 -11.13
N VAL A 297 -8.65 -4.16 -11.26
CA VAL A 297 -8.15 -3.36 -10.13
C VAL A 297 -9.24 -2.39 -9.68
N GLY A 298 -9.53 -2.41 -8.38
CA GLY A 298 -10.60 -1.59 -7.79
C GLY A 298 -10.24 -0.14 -7.55
N HIS A 299 -8.99 0.24 -7.70
CA HIS A 299 -8.45 1.59 -7.56
C HIS A 299 -7.67 1.97 -8.82
N ASP A 300 -7.06 3.16 -8.84
CA ASP A 300 -6.24 3.59 -9.97
C ASP A 300 -5.06 2.62 -10.16
N PHE A 301 -4.67 2.37 -11.41
CA PHE A 301 -3.54 1.51 -11.75
C PHE A 301 -2.38 2.32 -12.34
N PRO A 302 -1.17 2.24 -11.74
CA PRO A 302 -0.94 1.83 -10.35
C PRO A 302 -1.48 2.91 -9.38
N THR A 303 -1.90 2.56 -8.16
CA THR A 303 -2.23 3.57 -7.14
C THR A 303 -0.95 4.21 -6.59
N TYR A 304 -1.09 5.33 -5.88
CA TYR A 304 -0.03 6.15 -5.29
C TYR A 304 0.84 6.91 -6.29
N VAL A 305 1.75 7.70 -5.72
CA VAL A 305 2.83 8.40 -6.43
C VAL A 305 4.06 7.52 -6.63
N THR A 306 4.10 6.34 -6.01
CA THR A 306 5.32 5.52 -5.94
C THR A 306 5.66 4.79 -7.22
N PRO A 307 4.72 4.11 -7.91
CA PRO A 307 5.07 3.25 -9.03
C PRO A 307 4.99 3.99 -10.37
N ARG A 308 5.76 3.51 -11.35
CA ARG A 308 5.70 3.95 -12.74
C ARG A 308 5.58 2.76 -13.67
N VAL A 309 4.64 2.80 -14.61
CA VAL A 309 4.52 1.80 -15.69
C VAL A 309 4.86 2.46 -17.02
N ILE A 310 5.76 1.84 -17.77
CA ILE A 310 6.27 2.37 -19.04
C ILE A 310 5.86 1.40 -20.15
N LEU A 311 5.07 1.90 -21.10
CA LEU A 311 4.79 1.23 -22.36
C LEU A 311 5.79 1.73 -23.39
N ALA A 312 6.35 0.85 -24.22
CA ALA A 312 7.20 1.26 -25.32
C ALA A 312 6.98 0.42 -26.57
N ILE A 313 7.07 1.08 -27.73
CA ILE A 313 7.04 0.45 -29.05
C ILE A 313 8.28 0.92 -29.81
N ALA A 314 9.03 -0.01 -30.40
CA ALA A 314 10.25 0.27 -31.16
C ALA A 314 10.29 -0.56 -32.44
N GLN A 315 10.88 -0.03 -33.53
CA GLN A 315 11.20 -0.87 -34.69
C GLN A 315 12.38 -1.77 -34.35
N VAL A 316 12.36 -3.00 -34.85
CA VAL A 316 13.44 -3.98 -34.69
C VAL A 316 13.96 -4.45 -36.03
N SER A 317 15.25 -4.78 -36.09
CA SER A 317 15.87 -5.44 -37.24
C SER A 317 15.44 -6.91 -37.31
N ALA A 318 15.82 -7.60 -38.40
CA ALA A 318 15.59 -9.04 -38.54
C ALA A 318 16.26 -9.86 -37.40
N GLY A 319 17.35 -9.36 -36.82
CA GLY A 319 18.02 -9.96 -35.66
C GLY A 319 17.39 -9.58 -34.30
N GLY A 320 16.26 -8.87 -34.29
CA GLY A 320 15.55 -8.48 -33.06
C GLY A 320 16.12 -7.27 -32.31
N GLY A 321 17.22 -6.68 -32.81
CA GLY A 321 17.82 -5.48 -32.24
C GLY A 321 16.93 -4.25 -32.43
N ALA A 322 16.68 -3.49 -31.37
CA ALA A 322 15.92 -2.24 -31.44
C ALA A 322 16.68 -1.19 -32.27
N ILE A 323 15.99 -0.55 -33.21
CA ILE A 323 16.57 0.47 -34.09
C ILE A 323 16.51 1.82 -33.39
N ALA A 324 17.67 2.47 -33.27
CA ALA A 324 17.81 3.76 -32.61
C ALA A 324 16.89 4.84 -33.22
N GLY A 325 16.37 5.73 -32.37
CA GLY A 325 15.47 6.81 -32.79
C GLY A 325 14.08 6.35 -33.25
N THR A 326 13.71 5.08 -33.02
CA THR A 326 12.36 4.57 -33.35
C THR A 326 11.50 4.28 -32.13
N VAL A 327 12.03 4.43 -30.92
CA VAL A 327 11.32 4.12 -29.68
C VAL A 327 10.33 5.24 -29.36
N GLN A 328 9.05 4.91 -29.22
CA GLN A 328 8.06 5.78 -28.59
C GLN A 328 7.65 5.18 -27.24
N ARG A 329 7.43 6.05 -26.25
CA ARG A 329 7.11 5.65 -24.88
C ARG A 329 5.85 6.34 -24.39
N GLY A 330 5.05 5.62 -23.62
CA GLY A 330 3.96 6.14 -22.81
C GLY A 330 4.23 5.84 -21.34
N VAL A 331 3.84 6.75 -20.46
CA VAL A 331 4.04 6.61 -19.00
C VAL A 331 2.69 6.66 -18.31
N ILE A 332 2.45 5.67 -17.45
CA ILE A 332 1.32 5.59 -16.53
C ILE A 332 1.90 5.77 -15.12
N ALA A 333 1.67 6.94 -14.52
CA ALA A 333 2.08 7.26 -13.15
C ALA A 333 1.37 8.52 -12.67
N ARG A 334 1.40 8.74 -11.35
CA ARG A 334 1.22 10.07 -10.76
C ARG A 334 2.59 10.61 -10.39
N ASP A 335 3.18 11.42 -11.26
CA ASP A 335 4.52 11.99 -11.01
C ASP A 335 4.40 13.29 -10.23
N VAL A 336 5.11 13.33 -9.11
CA VAL A 336 5.20 14.49 -8.22
C VAL A 336 6.65 14.89 -8.02
N SER A 337 6.88 16.13 -7.59
CA SER A 337 8.20 16.59 -7.14
C SER A 337 8.64 15.85 -5.86
N LEU A 338 9.95 15.78 -5.62
CA LEU A 338 10.51 15.03 -4.47
C LEU A 338 10.16 15.66 -3.12
N ASP A 339 9.86 16.97 -3.10
CA ASP A 339 9.34 17.70 -1.93
C ASP A 339 7.82 17.54 -1.75
N LEU A 340 7.17 16.76 -2.63
CA LEU A 340 5.74 16.49 -2.62
C LEU A 340 4.85 17.75 -2.71
N GLN A 341 5.36 18.86 -3.28
CA GLN A 341 4.63 20.12 -3.40
C GLN A 341 3.93 20.31 -4.76
N ARG A 342 4.35 19.59 -5.80
CA ARG A 342 3.84 19.77 -7.16
C ARG A 342 3.59 18.44 -7.85
N GLU A 343 2.35 18.25 -8.32
CA GLU A 343 2.02 17.20 -9.28
C GLU A 343 2.39 17.69 -10.69
N ARG A 344 3.21 16.90 -11.41
CA ARG A 344 3.61 17.21 -12.79
C ARG A 344 2.62 16.67 -13.79
N PHE A 345 2.13 15.46 -13.56
CA PHE A 345 1.05 14.83 -14.30
C PHE A 345 0.46 13.66 -13.49
N ASP A 346 -0.76 13.28 -13.84
CA ASP A 346 -1.38 12.02 -13.39
C ASP A 346 -2.01 11.33 -14.61
N THR A 347 -1.41 10.22 -15.02
CA THR A 347 -1.85 9.37 -16.13
C THR A 347 -2.23 7.97 -15.66
N ARG A 348 -2.42 7.79 -14.34
CA ARG A 348 -2.88 6.52 -13.78
C ARG A 348 -4.22 6.13 -14.38
N VAL A 349 -4.46 4.83 -14.49
CA VAL A 349 -5.64 4.30 -15.17
C VAL A 349 -6.73 3.99 -14.15
N PRO A 350 -7.86 4.71 -14.13
CA PRO A 350 -8.93 4.46 -13.16
C PRO A 350 -9.57 3.07 -13.39
N PRO A 351 -10.32 2.53 -12.41
CA PRO A 351 -11.03 1.27 -12.56
C PRO A 351 -11.90 1.21 -13.83
N GLY A 352 -11.66 0.23 -14.69
CA GLY A 352 -12.35 0.09 -15.99
C GLY A 352 -11.81 1.00 -17.11
N GLY A 353 -10.91 1.93 -16.78
CA GLY A 353 -10.24 2.80 -17.73
C GLY A 353 -9.14 2.10 -18.54
N HIS A 354 -8.52 2.87 -19.44
CA HIS A 354 -7.40 2.38 -20.25
C HIS A 354 -6.40 3.49 -20.58
N PHE A 355 -5.16 3.10 -20.87
CA PHE A 355 -4.11 3.95 -21.43
C PHE A 355 -3.69 3.41 -22.79
N THR A 356 -3.53 4.29 -23.78
CA THR A 356 -3.18 3.89 -25.16
C THR A 356 -1.91 4.59 -25.62
N LEU A 357 -0.87 3.82 -25.92
CA LEU A 357 0.29 4.29 -26.66
C LEU A 357 0.07 4.10 -28.16
N ARG A 358 -0.10 5.20 -28.89
CA ARG A 358 -0.19 5.20 -30.35
C ARG A 358 1.21 5.36 -30.94
N TYR A 359 1.57 4.44 -31.85
CA TYR A 359 2.84 4.47 -32.56
C TYR A 359 2.69 5.10 -33.94
N ARG A 360 3.54 6.08 -34.26
CA ARG A 360 3.64 6.67 -35.60
C ARG A 360 5.06 7.16 -35.83
N VAL A 361 5.85 6.38 -36.57
CA VAL A 361 7.27 6.67 -36.84
C VAL A 361 7.61 6.24 -38.28
N PRO A 362 8.39 7.03 -39.04
CA PRO A 362 8.90 6.61 -40.35
C PRO A 362 9.57 5.24 -40.30
N LYS A 363 9.28 4.38 -41.28
CA LYS A 363 9.92 3.07 -41.38
C LYS A 363 11.42 3.25 -41.60
N ARG A 364 12.25 2.73 -40.70
CA ARG A 364 13.71 2.77 -40.87
C ARG A 364 14.18 1.67 -41.84
N PRO A 365 15.26 1.92 -42.61
CA PRO A 365 15.93 0.86 -43.36
C PRO A 365 16.29 -0.32 -42.46
N GLY A 366 16.16 -1.54 -42.96
CA GLY A 366 16.44 -2.76 -42.20
C GLY A 366 15.42 -3.12 -41.10
N ALA A 367 14.40 -2.29 -40.88
CA ALA A 367 13.32 -2.62 -39.95
C ALA A 367 12.47 -3.79 -40.48
N ALA A 368 12.37 -4.85 -39.69
CA ALA A 368 11.64 -6.08 -39.98
C ALA A 368 10.33 -6.23 -39.18
N GLY A 369 10.17 -5.46 -38.09
CA GLY A 369 8.96 -5.48 -37.29
C GLY A 369 8.94 -4.43 -36.18
N LEU A 370 8.00 -4.59 -35.25
CA LEU A 370 7.90 -3.82 -34.01
C LEU A 370 8.10 -4.72 -32.79
N ARG A 371 8.80 -4.20 -31.78
CA ARG A 371 8.85 -4.76 -30.42
C ARG A 371 8.02 -3.90 -29.49
N TYR A 372 7.22 -4.57 -28.67
CA TYR A 372 6.31 -4.00 -27.68
C TYR A 372 6.80 -4.41 -26.30
N THR A 373 7.01 -3.43 -25.42
CA THR A 373 7.42 -3.72 -24.04
C THR A 373 6.55 -2.98 -23.04
N ILE A 374 6.28 -3.63 -21.91
CA ILE A 374 5.72 -3.01 -20.72
C ILE A 374 6.64 -3.31 -19.56
N VAL A 375 7.16 -2.24 -18.95
CA VAL A 375 8.05 -2.29 -17.79
C VAL A 375 7.33 -1.68 -16.61
N VAL A 376 7.39 -2.35 -15.46
CA VAL A 376 6.89 -1.84 -14.19
C VAL A 376 8.08 -1.47 -13.32
N GLU A 377 8.04 -0.28 -12.74
CA GLU A 377 8.98 0.21 -11.74
C GLU A 377 8.19 0.48 -10.45
N PRO A 378 8.04 -0.54 -9.58
CA PRO A 378 7.26 -0.46 -8.34
C PRO A 378 7.67 0.69 -7.41
N ASP A 379 8.98 0.91 -7.26
CA ASP A 379 9.55 1.85 -6.29
C ASP A 379 10.13 3.11 -6.96
N HIS A 380 9.57 3.53 -8.12
CA HIS A 380 10.10 4.63 -8.95
C HIS A 380 10.36 5.93 -8.16
N PHE A 381 9.36 6.40 -7.41
CA PHE A 381 9.51 7.62 -6.59
C PHE A 381 10.61 7.47 -5.55
N TYR A 382 10.63 6.34 -4.84
CA TYR A 382 11.61 6.08 -3.79
C TYR A 382 13.03 5.96 -4.32
N ALA A 383 13.25 5.33 -5.47
CA ALA A 383 14.57 5.30 -6.10
C ALA A 383 15.08 6.72 -6.40
N ARG A 384 14.22 7.62 -6.91
CA ARG A 384 14.58 9.02 -7.14
C ARG A 384 14.85 9.77 -5.84
N PHE A 385 14.00 9.58 -4.83
CA PHE A 385 14.12 10.20 -3.52
C PHE A 385 15.42 9.76 -2.84
N TYR A 386 15.66 8.45 -2.68
CA TYR A 386 16.87 7.93 -2.03
C TYR A 386 18.14 8.36 -2.75
N ARG A 387 18.16 8.39 -4.09
CA ARG A 387 19.31 8.91 -4.83
C ARG A 387 19.58 10.37 -4.48
N ALA A 388 18.57 11.23 -4.56
CA ALA A 388 18.73 12.64 -4.21
C ALA A 388 19.18 12.84 -2.75
N THR A 389 18.63 12.08 -1.80
CA THR A 389 19.02 12.15 -0.39
C THR A 389 20.45 11.65 -0.14
N VAL A 390 20.85 10.57 -0.82
CA VAL A 390 22.21 10.03 -0.71
C VAL A 390 23.24 10.90 -1.42
N ASP A 391 22.85 11.70 -2.41
CA ASP A 391 23.74 12.64 -3.10
C ASP A 391 23.87 13.98 -2.34
N ASP A 392 22.92 14.33 -1.48
CA ASP A 392 22.99 15.52 -0.62
C ASP A 392 24.16 15.40 0.37
N PRO A 393 25.17 16.28 0.33
CA PRO A 393 26.33 16.21 1.24
C PRO A 393 25.96 16.43 2.71
N SER A 394 24.83 17.07 3.02
CA SER A 394 24.39 17.34 4.40
C SER A 394 23.73 16.14 5.10
N PHE A 395 23.35 15.10 4.36
CA PHE A 395 22.68 13.94 4.91
C PHE A 395 23.65 12.89 5.47
N HIS A 396 24.04 12.99 6.74
CA HIS A 396 25.08 12.10 7.29
C HIS A 396 24.53 10.79 7.87
N HIS A 397 23.57 10.86 8.79
CA HIS A 397 23.07 9.70 9.53
C HIS A 397 22.13 8.84 8.68
N GLY A 398 22.44 7.55 8.54
CA GLY A 398 21.62 6.60 7.78
C GLY A 398 21.91 6.50 6.28
N ARG A 399 22.94 7.20 5.78
CA ARG A 399 23.35 7.16 4.36
C ARG A 399 23.66 5.75 3.86
N ALA A 400 24.36 4.93 4.64
CA ALA A 400 24.67 3.54 4.27
C ALA A 400 23.39 2.70 4.11
N THR A 401 22.44 2.87 5.03
CA THR A 401 21.13 2.22 4.99
C THR A 401 20.31 2.67 3.77
N LEU A 402 20.27 3.97 3.49
CA LEU A 402 19.58 4.49 2.29
C LEU A 402 20.25 4.03 0.99
N ARG A 403 21.57 3.86 0.94
CA ARG A 403 22.24 3.25 -0.22
C ARG A 403 21.78 1.81 -0.46
N ALA A 404 21.55 1.03 0.60
CA ALA A 404 20.96 -0.30 0.47
C ALA A 404 19.52 -0.22 -0.06
N ALA A 405 18.71 0.68 0.49
CA ALA A 405 17.34 0.91 0.03
C ALA A 405 17.26 1.38 -1.43
N LEU A 406 18.20 2.21 -1.88
CA LEU A 406 18.30 2.64 -3.28
C LEU A 406 18.53 1.44 -4.21
N ARG A 407 19.47 0.55 -3.85
CA ARG A 407 19.72 -0.68 -4.64
C ARG A 407 18.48 -1.57 -4.70
N GLU A 408 17.78 -1.75 -3.59
CA GLU A 408 16.53 -2.52 -3.55
C GLU A 408 15.44 -1.88 -4.44
N ALA A 409 15.26 -0.56 -4.35
CA ALA A 409 14.27 0.16 -5.14
C ALA A 409 14.58 0.10 -6.65
N GLU A 410 15.85 0.25 -7.04
CA GLU A 410 16.30 0.13 -8.43
C GLU A 410 16.16 -1.30 -8.97
N ALA A 411 16.41 -2.31 -8.14
CA ALA A 411 16.27 -3.72 -8.48
C ALA A 411 14.81 -4.20 -8.54
N SER A 412 13.85 -3.43 -8.01
CA SER A 412 12.41 -3.79 -8.01
C SER A 412 11.79 -3.81 -9.40
N ARG A 413 12.44 -3.20 -10.40
CA ARG A 413 11.98 -3.12 -11.78
C ARG A 413 11.87 -4.50 -12.41
N TYR A 414 10.77 -4.73 -13.15
CA TYR A 414 10.62 -5.94 -13.95
C TYR A 414 9.91 -5.69 -15.28
N THR A 415 10.14 -6.59 -16.24
CA THR A 415 9.45 -6.60 -17.52
C THR A 415 8.16 -7.41 -17.39
N LEU A 416 7.03 -6.74 -17.56
CA LEU A 416 5.71 -7.37 -17.50
C LEU A 416 5.36 -8.08 -18.81
N LEU A 417 5.73 -7.46 -19.93
CA LEU A 417 5.44 -7.90 -21.29
C LEU A 417 6.60 -7.52 -22.21
N ASP A 418 6.98 -8.44 -23.10
CA ASP A 418 7.99 -8.23 -24.14
C ASP A 418 7.72 -9.17 -25.31
N PHE A 419 7.29 -8.64 -26.44
CA PHE A 419 7.03 -9.44 -27.65
C PHE A 419 7.27 -8.61 -28.91
N SER A 420 7.42 -9.28 -30.05
CA SER A 420 7.60 -8.63 -31.35
C SER A 420 6.58 -9.12 -32.37
N LEU A 421 6.18 -8.23 -33.28
CA LEU A 421 5.35 -8.53 -34.44
C LEU A 421 6.10 -8.10 -35.70
N SER A 422 6.27 -9.02 -36.65
CA SER A 422 6.87 -8.72 -37.95
C SER A 422 5.98 -7.81 -38.79
N PHE A 423 6.58 -7.03 -39.69
CA PHE A 423 5.82 -6.32 -40.70
C PHE A 423 5.13 -7.31 -41.65
N PRO A 424 3.94 -6.96 -42.18
CA PRO A 424 3.33 -7.76 -43.23
C PRO A 424 4.30 -7.93 -44.38
N ALA A 425 4.40 -9.14 -44.93
CA ALA A 425 5.17 -9.38 -46.15
C ALA A 425 4.69 -8.40 -47.23
N SER A 426 5.62 -7.78 -47.95
CA SER A 426 5.34 -6.94 -49.10
C SER A 426 4.84 -7.80 -50.28
N GLY A 427 3.61 -8.29 -50.18
CA GLY A 427 2.95 -9.07 -51.21
C GLY A 427 1.54 -8.54 -51.41
N ARG A 428 1.24 -8.02 -52.61
CA ARG A 428 -0.14 -7.85 -53.07
C ARG A 428 -0.84 -9.21 -52.90
N ARG A 429 -1.74 -9.36 -51.93
CA ARG A 429 -2.78 -10.38 -52.03
C ARG A 429 -3.76 -9.88 -53.07
N THR A 430 -3.62 -10.34 -54.31
CA THR A 430 -4.74 -10.39 -55.26
C THR A 430 -5.79 -11.29 -54.63
N ILE A 431 -6.81 -10.67 -54.03
CA ILE A 431 -8.04 -11.37 -53.67
C ILE A 431 -8.74 -11.62 -55.01
N ARG A 432 -8.56 -12.81 -55.57
CA ARG A 432 -9.47 -13.30 -56.61
C ARG A 432 -10.82 -13.58 -55.92
N PRO A 433 -11.94 -13.07 -56.45
CA PRO A 433 -13.25 -13.42 -55.91
C PRO A 433 -13.45 -14.93 -56.07
N ALA A 434 -13.84 -15.59 -54.98
CA ALA A 434 -14.29 -16.97 -55.03
C ALA A 434 -15.53 -17.01 -55.93
N THR A 435 -15.42 -17.69 -57.07
CA THR A 435 -16.57 -18.05 -57.88
C THR A 435 -17.46 -18.96 -57.05
N ALA A 436 -18.70 -18.54 -56.86
CA ALA A 436 -19.76 -19.38 -56.34
C ALA A 436 -19.88 -20.62 -57.25
N ARG A 437 -19.63 -21.81 -56.71
CA ARG A 437 -20.14 -23.05 -57.29
C ARG A 437 -21.37 -23.44 -56.49
N ALA A 438 -22.51 -23.29 -57.16
CA ALA A 438 -23.71 -24.01 -56.84
C ALA A 438 -23.46 -25.52 -57.08
N GLN A 439 -23.76 -26.32 -56.07
CA GLN A 439 -24.54 -27.56 -56.13
C GLN A 439 -24.71 -28.11 -54.72
#